data_AF-A0A537HU91-F1
#
_entry.id   AF-A0A537HU91-F1
#
_cell.length_a   1.000
_cell.length_b   1.000
_cell.length_c   1.000
_cell.angle_alpha   90.00
_cell.angle_beta   90.00
_cell.angle_gamma   90.00
#
_symmetry.space_group_name_H-M   'P 1'
#
loop_
_entity.id
_entity.type
_entity.pdbx_description
1 polymer ?
#
loop_
_entity_poly.entity_id
_entity_poly.type
_entity_poly.pdbx_seq_one_letter_code
_entity_poly.pdbx_strand_id
1 'polypeptide(L)' 'MDEDIQQMSRDQLIEEIKKLRAGIREHRDSTGQELCWHHPELWSLLPEKIDPKISVPEWSEFIKGCVKYRQSLDIQNPKA' A
#
# COMPACT_ATOMS: atom_id res chain seq x y z
N MET A 1 8.75 -14.80 -9.50
CA MET A 1 7.82 -14.03 -8.63
C MET A 1 7.08 -15.06 -7.80
N ASP A 2 7.03 -14.90 -6.48
CA ASP A 2 6.36 -15.82 -5.53
C ASP A 2 6.86 -17.29 -5.55
N GLU A 3 8.09 -17.54 -6.02
CA GLU A 3 8.66 -18.90 -6.12
C GLU A 3 9.03 -19.49 -4.76
N ASP A 4 9.27 -18.63 -3.76
CA ASP A 4 9.50 -18.99 -2.37
C ASP A 4 8.32 -19.75 -1.77
N ILE A 5 7.09 -19.43 -2.18
CA ILE A 5 5.85 -20.08 -1.74
C ILE A 5 5.86 -21.58 -2.07
N GLN A 6 6.48 -21.98 -3.19
CA GLN A 6 6.50 -23.39 -3.62
C GLN A 6 7.34 -24.28 -2.69
N GLN A 7 8.26 -23.68 -1.93
CA GLN A 7 9.16 -24.40 -1.01
C GLN A 7 8.63 -24.41 0.43
N MET A 8 7.54 -23.70 0.72
CA MET A 8 6.97 -23.60 2.05
C MET A 8 6.12 -24.83 2.39
N SER A 9 6.25 -25.30 3.63
CA SER A 9 5.31 -26.25 4.22
C SER A 9 3.93 -25.60 4.40
N ARG A 10 2.90 -26.42 4.61
CA ARG A 10 1.55 -25.93 4.91
C ARG A 10 1.53 -24.96 6.09
N ASP A 11 2.27 -25.26 7.15
CA ASP A 11 2.29 -24.41 8.35
C ASP A 11 3.00 -23.08 8.06
N GLN A 12 4.09 -23.11 7.29
CA GLN A 12 4.77 -21.89 6.83
C GLN A 12 3.87 -21.02 5.97
N LEU A 13 3.09 -21.62 5.05
CA LEU A 13 2.10 -20.91 4.24
C LEU A 13 1.02 -20.25 5.08
N ILE A 14 0.53 -20.94 6.12
CA ILE A 14 -0.49 -20.38 7.03
C ILE A 14 0.07 -19.16 7.76
N GLU A 15 1.29 -19.24 8.28
CA GLU A 15 1.92 -18.12 8.98
C GLU A 15 2.22 -16.95 8.03
N GLU A 16 2.71 -17.21 6.82
CA GLU A 16 2.96 -16.16 5.84
C GLU A 16 1.65 -15.46 5.43
N ILE A 17 0.57 -16.21 5.19
CA ILE A 17 -0.75 -15.62 4.92
C ILE A 17 -1.24 -14.76 6.08
N LYS A 18 -1.06 -15.21 7.34
CA LYS A 18 -1.46 -14.41 8.52
C LYS A 18 -0.69 -13.10 8.57
N LYS A 19 0.63 -13.14 8.38
CA LYS A 19 1.52 -11.99 8.34
C LYS A 19 1.10 -11.00 7.24
N LEU A 20 0.90 -11.47 6.00
CA LEU A 20 0.46 -10.63 4.88
C LEU A 20 -0.91 -9.98 5.14
N ARG A 21 -1.86 -10.76 5.67
CA ARG A 21 -3.20 -10.24 6.01
C ARG A 21 -3.17 -9.24 7.15
N ALA A 22 -2.24 -9.38 8.10
CA ALA A 22 -2.08 -8.42 9.18
C ALA A 22 -1.64 -7.06 8.64
N GLY A 23 -0.59 -7.02 7.80
CA GLY A 23 -0.12 -5.77 7.20
C GLY A 23 -1.17 -5.09 6.31
N ILE A 24 -1.92 -5.86 5.51
CA ILE A 24 -3.02 -5.31 4.71
C ILE A 24 -4.10 -4.67 5.59
N ARG A 25 -4.45 -5.31 6.72
CA ARG A 25 -5.47 -4.77 7.63
C ARG A 25 -4.98 -3.51 8.33
N GLU A 26 -3.75 -3.51 8.81
CA GLU A 26 -3.12 -2.35 9.44
C GLU A 26 -3.13 -1.14 8.50
N HIS A 27 -2.72 -1.33 7.24
CA HIS A 27 -2.75 -0.25 6.25
C HIS A 27 -4.18 0.19 5.89
N ARG A 28 -5.12 -0.76 5.69
CA ARG A 28 -6.53 -0.45 5.40
C ARG A 28 -7.18 0.35 6.51
N ASP A 29 -6.86 0.03 7.76
CA ASP A 29 -7.46 0.64 8.95
C ASP A 29 -6.74 1.94 9.36
N SER A 30 -5.66 2.32 8.65
CA SER A 30 -4.93 3.56 8.85
C SER A 30 -5.76 4.79 8.45
N THR A 31 -5.52 5.93 9.12
CA THR A 31 -6.26 7.17 8.89
C THR A 31 -5.37 8.40 8.95
N GLY A 32 -5.80 9.50 8.33
CA GLY A 32 -5.09 10.78 8.39
C GLY A 32 -3.69 10.69 7.77
N GLN A 33 -2.67 11.05 8.55
CA GLN A 33 -1.27 11.04 8.11
C GLN A 33 -0.74 9.62 7.89
N GLU A 34 -1.36 8.62 8.53
CA GLU A 34 -1.04 7.20 8.35
C GLU A 34 -1.53 6.65 7.00
N LEU A 35 -2.04 7.48 6.09
CA LEU A 35 -2.33 7.10 4.70
C LEU A 35 -1.27 7.62 3.70
N CYS A 36 -0.20 8.23 4.21
CA CYS A 36 0.86 8.77 3.38
C CYS A 36 1.59 7.68 2.57
N TRP A 37 2.28 8.05 1.50
CA TRP A 37 2.97 7.11 0.61
C TRP A 37 4.06 6.25 1.30
N HIS A 38 4.49 6.63 2.50
CA HIS A 38 5.61 6.02 3.20
C HIS A 38 5.17 4.93 4.19
N HIS A 39 5.03 3.71 3.69
CA HIS A 39 4.68 2.52 4.48
C HIS A 39 5.76 1.42 4.40
N PRO A 40 6.96 1.65 4.95
CA PRO A 40 8.08 0.72 4.83
C PRO A 40 7.75 -0.68 5.38
N GLU A 41 6.94 -0.77 6.43
CA GLU A 41 6.50 -2.03 7.04
C GLU A 41 5.64 -2.84 6.07
N LEU A 42 4.64 -2.23 5.42
CA LEU A 42 3.79 -2.90 4.43
C LEU A 42 4.63 -3.40 3.25
N TRP A 43 5.49 -2.55 2.69
CA TRP A 43 6.33 -2.92 1.54
C TRP A 43 7.40 -3.95 1.92
N SER A 44 7.85 -3.98 3.17
CA SER A 44 8.82 -4.97 3.65
C SER A 44 8.28 -6.40 3.65
N LEU A 45 6.96 -6.58 3.60
CA LEU A 45 6.32 -7.87 3.52
C LEU A 45 6.54 -8.58 2.19
N LEU A 46 6.84 -7.83 1.12
CA LEU A 46 7.15 -8.40 -0.17
C LEU A 46 8.55 -9.06 -0.15
N PRO A 47 8.70 -10.24 -0.77
CA PRO A 47 9.99 -10.92 -0.83
C PRO A 47 10.99 -10.14 -1.71
N GLU A 48 10.51 -9.43 -2.73
CA GLU A 48 11.36 -8.59 -3.57
C GLU A 48 11.84 -7.35 -2.83
N LYS A 49 13.16 -7.22 -2.66
CA LYS A 49 13.81 -6.01 -2.14
C LYS A 49 14.18 -5.10 -3.30
N ILE A 50 13.16 -4.50 -3.90
CA ILE A 50 13.32 -3.52 -4.96
C ILE A 50 13.45 -2.14 -4.32
N ASP A 51 14.42 -1.34 -4.79
CA ASP A 51 14.46 0.09 -4.54
C ASP A 51 13.69 0.81 -5.66
N PRO A 52 12.41 1.18 -5.44
CA PRO A 52 11.60 1.78 -6.48
C PRO A 52 12.16 3.17 -6.82
N LYS A 53 12.47 3.39 -8.09
CA LYS A 53 12.71 4.76 -8.59
C LYS A 53 11.37 5.49 -8.65
N ILE A 54 11.03 6.18 -7.56
CA ILE A 54 9.81 6.99 -7.49
C ILE A 54 9.97 8.17 -8.45
N SER A 55 9.13 8.20 -9.48
CA SER A 55 8.97 9.36 -10.34
C SER A 55 7.83 10.21 -9.78
N VAL A 56 8.16 11.41 -9.30
CA VAL A 56 7.18 12.39 -8.87
C VAL A 56 6.97 13.38 -10.02
N PRO A 57 5.73 13.60 -10.49
CA PRO A 57 5.44 14.59 -11.52
C PRO A 57 5.91 15.99 -11.11
N GLU A 58 6.04 16.87 -12.10
CA GLU A 58 6.25 18.29 -11.81
C GLU A 58 5.16 18.82 -10.90
N TRP A 59 5.52 19.75 -10.01
CA TRP A 59 4.65 20.23 -8.94
C TRP A 59 3.24 20.63 -9.45
N SER A 60 3.19 21.33 -10.58
CA SER A 60 1.93 21.79 -11.17
C SER A 60 1.01 20.65 -11.64
N GLU A 61 1.58 19.52 -12.08
CA GLU A 61 0.83 18.34 -12.50
C GLU A 61 0.38 17.52 -11.30
N PHE A 62 1.27 17.38 -10.31
CA PHE A 62 0.97 16.71 -9.04
C PHE A 62 -0.26 17.35 -8.35
N ILE A 63 -0.25 18.67 -8.18
CA ILE A 63 -1.35 19.40 -7.54
C ILE A 63 -2.68 19.26 -8.31
N LYS A 64 -2.66 19.25 -9.64
CA LYS A 64 -3.87 18.98 -10.45
C LYS A 64 -4.46 17.61 -10.13
N GLY A 65 -3.61 16.60 -9.92
CA GLY A 65 -4.02 15.27 -9.48
C GLY A 65 -4.68 15.28 -8.11
N CYS A 66 -4.06 15.97 -7.13
CA CYS A 66 -4.61 16.12 -5.78
C CYS A 66 -6.01 16.77 -5.79
N VAL A 67 -6.19 17.84 -6.56
CA VAL A 67 -7.49 18.53 -6.69
C VAL A 67 -8.55 17.60 -7.29
N LYS A 68 -8.23 16.88 -8.38
CA LYS A 68 -9.15 15.91 -8.99
C LYS A 68 -9.54 14.81 -8.00
N TYR A 69 -8.59 14.30 -7.24
CA TYR A 69 -8.87 13.29 -6.22
C TYR A 69 -9.79 13.84 -5.14
N ARG A 70 -9.54 15.04 -4.61
CA ARG A 70 -10.42 15.67 -3.62
C ARG A 70 -11.85 15.85 -4.16
N GLN A 71 -12.00 16.34 -5.38
CA GLN A 71 -13.31 16.48 -6.04
C GLN A 71 -14.04 15.13 -6.16
N SER A 72 -13.32 14.05 -6.45
CA SER A 72 -13.95 12.71 -6.51
C SER A 72 -14.46 12.24 -5.14
N LEU A 73 -13.77 12.59 -4.05
CA LEU A 73 -14.20 12.28 -2.69
C LEU A 73 -15.45 13.08 -2.32
N ASP A 74 -15.53 14.35 -2.70
CA ASP A 74 -16.73 15.17 -2.48
C ASP A 74 -17.97 14.57 -3.18
N ILE A 75 -17.79 13.90 -4.33
CA ILE A 75 -18.88 13.20 -5.04
C ILE A 75 -19.22 11.85 -4.39
N GLN A 76 -18.21 11.04 -4.08
CA GLN A 76 -18.39 9.66 -3.62
C GLN A 76 -18.77 9.58 -2.14
N ASN A 77 -18.28 10.51 -1.33
CA ASN A 77 -18.58 10.61 0.09
C ASN A 77 -18.75 12.09 0.48
N PRO A 78 -19.89 12.72 0.11
CA PRO A 78 -20.15 14.14 0.37
C PRO A 78 -20.24 14.51 1.86
N LYS A 79 -20.18 13.52 2.76
CA LYS A 79 -20.20 13.70 4.22
C LYS A 79 -18.92 13.20 4.90
N ALA A 80 -17.86 12.94 4.13
CA ALA A 80 -16.55 12.53 4.64
C ALA A 80 -15.99 13.53 5.66
#